data_AF-A0A2K9K438-F1
#
_entry.id   AF-A0A2K9K438-F1
#
_cell.length_a   1.000
_cell.length_b   1.000
_cell.length_c   1.000
_cell.angle_alpha   90.00
_cell.angle_beta   90.00
_cell.angle_gamma   90.00
#
_symmetry.space_group_name_H-M   'P 1'
#
loop_
_entity.id
_entity.type
_entity.pdbx_description
1 polymer ?
#
loop_
_entity_poly.entity_id
_entity_poly.type
_entity_poly.pdbx_seq_one_letter_code
_entity_poly.pdbx_strand_id
1 'polypeptide(L)'
;MSKNIIVLGGTGESGRRIINLLSERLSDLKISCAARRTPKAGILPEHINFVPFDINDKAKSIETLKKFDLAVIALGPMDKFALQAHQLCLNANIDALDINDSLQAADQIHALNTEAQSKQRLLLTGMGFSPGISTLLLTELAHKKASATGYYQCRLYMGAAYGGGETSPQAILASFTNHLTCWREGTRKQVETPWQDAQHQFTFPALKKPADLIPFATPEVAGLGCEYVAEDLDIKHLDSRYHIQHLTLRFAKFMSKYRLGERKNTFFSKMFFNNGQKLKTKKESDPDTCLWVYPDNNPQSGLMLHGVISSYELTAKMACVVVECWLNNVFFDSYGVKAVEHLSYKTRQKLLQTLALYGVTAKPANTQNTHRADQEFGWVDSVSPDINSLRNLGLNWYTVTKQHPKMAKRQQEYLYKSEIWRALKEATSRYSFAKFVISTLLAWRRDNKGLQHWRDRHQGEYTEIWKSITKDMSMFSSGYGNARKLLGQDKAYRLYRDMFLETGKMEMRWLWPNPESFNIFENKENVILEYWLTWLRNYAKLGLFTLSESKADSSTICISITDCAYAAMFKELGCPELADIVREMEQEALVFLASQSNLNITWNFKGEGVVDITLSKTLTLQAVG
;
A
#
# COMPACT_ATOMS: atom_id res chain seq x y z
N MET A 1 -6.78 34.21 0.76
CA MET A 1 -8.11 33.81 1.28
C MET A 1 -8.07 32.30 1.50
N SER A 2 -8.52 31.79 2.66
CA SER A 2 -8.65 30.34 2.90
C SER A 2 -9.69 29.77 1.91
N LYS A 3 -9.32 28.71 1.20
CA LYS A 3 -10.15 28.04 0.19
C LYS A 3 -11.18 27.14 0.87
N ASN A 4 -12.38 27.07 0.29
CA ASN A 4 -13.47 26.24 0.77
C ASN A 4 -13.74 25.10 -0.21
N ILE A 5 -13.72 23.86 0.29
CA ILE A 5 -14.02 22.68 -0.52
C ILE A 5 -15.22 21.91 0.01
N ILE A 6 -15.93 21.25 -0.90
CA ILE A 6 -17.08 20.40 -0.57
C ILE A 6 -16.87 19.00 -1.15
N VAL A 7 -16.99 17.96 -0.31
CA VAL A 7 -16.89 16.56 -0.74
C VAL A 7 -18.29 16.00 -0.92
N LEU A 8 -18.73 15.84 -2.17
CA LEU A 8 -20.02 15.26 -2.53
C LEU A 8 -19.95 13.73 -2.40
N GLY A 9 -20.89 13.14 -1.66
CA GLY A 9 -20.79 11.72 -1.27
C GLY A 9 -19.85 11.49 -0.10
N GLY A 10 -19.58 12.53 0.72
CA GLY A 10 -18.61 12.50 1.82
C GLY A 10 -18.86 11.43 2.90
N THR A 11 -20.07 10.88 3.00
CA THR A 11 -20.38 9.80 3.94
C THR A 11 -20.06 8.39 3.38
N GLY A 12 -19.72 8.28 2.10
CA GLY A 12 -19.31 7.02 1.46
C GLY A 12 -17.88 6.61 1.83
N GLU A 13 -17.48 5.38 1.49
CA GLU A 13 -16.14 4.83 1.80
C GLU A 13 -15.00 5.73 1.29
N SER A 14 -14.99 6.08 0.00
CA SER A 14 -13.95 6.95 -0.56
C SER A 14 -14.08 8.39 -0.07
N GLY A 15 -15.31 8.92 0.00
CA GLY A 15 -15.57 10.29 0.45
C GLY A 15 -15.06 10.56 1.87
N ARG A 16 -15.30 9.66 2.82
CA ARG A 16 -14.79 9.84 4.19
C ARG A 16 -13.27 9.75 4.27
N ARG A 17 -12.64 8.88 3.47
CA ARG A 17 -11.17 8.76 3.42
C ARG A 17 -10.53 10.02 2.87
N ILE A 18 -11.14 10.61 1.83
CA ILE A 18 -10.72 11.91 1.28
C ILE A 18 -10.84 12.99 2.35
N ILE A 19 -11.98 13.08 3.05
CA ILE A 19 -12.18 14.08 4.11
C ILE A 19 -11.15 13.92 5.22
N ASN A 20 -10.98 12.71 5.77
CA ASN A 20 -10.05 12.47 6.87
C ASN A 20 -8.62 12.85 6.47
N LEU A 21 -8.16 12.35 5.32
CA LEU A 21 -6.80 12.59 4.84
C LEU A 21 -6.54 14.08 4.54
N LEU A 22 -7.50 14.78 3.91
CA LEU A 22 -7.39 16.23 3.70
C LEU A 22 -7.37 16.99 5.02
N SER A 23 -8.21 16.62 5.98
CA SER A 23 -8.29 17.31 7.28
C SER A 23 -7.03 17.16 8.12
N GLU A 24 -6.37 16.00 8.03
CA GLU A 24 -5.12 15.73 8.75
C GLU A 24 -3.91 16.38 8.07
N ARG A 25 -3.91 16.43 6.73
CA ARG A 25 -2.76 16.93 5.97
C ARG A 25 -2.80 18.43 5.70
N LEU A 26 -3.99 19.00 5.52
CA LEU A 26 -4.21 20.39 5.15
C LEU A 26 -5.11 21.05 6.19
N SER A 27 -4.58 21.22 7.40
CA SER A 27 -5.34 21.70 8.58
C SER A 27 -6.03 23.06 8.39
N ASP A 28 -5.49 23.91 7.49
CA ASP A 28 -6.04 25.25 7.21
C ASP A 28 -7.13 25.25 6.12
N LEU A 29 -7.38 24.10 5.49
CA LEU A 29 -8.40 23.93 4.45
C LEU A 29 -9.79 23.81 5.08
N LYS A 30 -10.74 24.61 4.60
CA LYS A 30 -12.13 24.51 5.04
C LYS A 30 -12.86 23.42 4.25
N ILE A 31 -13.19 22.32 4.92
CA ILE A 31 -13.77 21.13 4.30
C ILE A 31 -15.22 20.96 4.77
N SER A 32 -16.14 20.74 3.83
CA SER A 32 -17.52 20.35 4.11
C SER A 32 -17.85 18.97 3.55
N CYS A 33 -18.55 18.17 4.34
CA CYS A 33 -19.11 16.89 3.91
C CYS A 33 -20.52 17.08 3.37
N ALA A 34 -20.74 16.77 2.09
CA ALA A 34 -22.06 16.83 1.48
C ALA A 34 -22.63 15.44 1.20
N ALA A 35 -23.80 15.17 1.75
CA ALA A 35 -24.55 13.94 1.52
C ALA A 35 -26.05 14.12 1.81
N ARG A 36 -26.86 13.16 1.35
CA ARG A 36 -28.30 13.15 1.61
C ARG A 36 -28.66 12.87 3.07
N ARG A 37 -27.80 12.12 3.77
CA ARG A 37 -28.01 11.69 5.15
C ARG A 37 -26.84 12.18 5.98
N THR A 38 -27.15 12.66 7.18
CA THR A 38 -26.13 13.03 8.16
C THR A 38 -25.24 11.82 8.44
N PRO A 39 -23.90 11.99 8.49
CA PRO A 39 -23.00 10.93 8.92
C PRO A 39 -23.38 10.45 10.32
N LYS A 40 -23.14 9.17 10.61
CA LYS A 40 -23.23 8.70 12.01
C LYS A 40 -22.11 9.37 12.82
N ALA A 41 -22.36 9.60 14.10
CA ALA A 41 -21.37 10.15 15.03
C ALA A 41 -20.06 9.33 14.98
N GLY A 42 -18.93 10.02 14.99
CA GLY A 42 -17.59 9.42 14.96
C GLY A 42 -17.10 8.90 13.61
N ILE A 43 -17.88 9.00 12.52
CA ILE A 43 -17.41 8.60 11.18
C ILE A 43 -16.48 9.65 10.55
N LEU A 44 -16.74 10.93 10.81
CA LEU A 44 -15.97 12.06 10.30
C LEU A 44 -15.40 12.86 11.49
N PRO A 45 -14.29 13.59 11.31
CA PRO A 45 -13.77 14.50 12.31
C PRO A 45 -14.82 15.54 12.73
N GLU A 46 -14.84 15.91 14.01
CA GLU A 46 -15.88 16.77 14.59
C GLU A 46 -15.95 18.17 13.96
N HIS A 47 -14.82 18.68 13.46
CA HIS A 47 -14.71 19.99 12.83
C HIS A 47 -15.26 20.04 11.39
N ILE A 48 -15.64 18.89 10.81
CA ILE A 48 -16.15 18.82 9.45
C ILE A 48 -17.62 19.24 9.42
N ASN A 49 -17.90 20.33 8.70
CA ASN A 49 -19.27 20.81 8.52
C ASN A 49 -20.09 19.85 7.63
N PHE A 50 -21.26 19.45 8.10
CA PHE A 50 -22.20 18.66 7.31
C PHE A 50 -23.15 19.57 6.50
N VAL A 51 -23.25 19.30 5.20
CA VAL A 51 -24.11 20.03 4.27
C VAL A 51 -25.12 19.06 3.65
N PRO A 52 -26.41 19.15 3.99
CA PRO A 52 -27.45 18.36 3.31
C PRO A 52 -27.42 18.64 1.81
N PHE A 53 -27.20 17.59 1.01
CA PHE A 53 -27.07 17.71 -0.43
C PHE A 53 -27.82 16.60 -1.15
N ASP A 54 -28.75 16.98 -2.02
CA ASP A 54 -29.46 16.06 -2.93
C ASP A 54 -29.28 16.54 -4.36
N ILE A 55 -28.54 15.75 -5.14
CA ILE A 55 -28.23 16.01 -6.55
C ILE A 55 -29.49 16.17 -7.42
N ASN A 56 -30.64 15.63 -6.98
CA ASN A 56 -31.90 15.75 -7.70
C ASN A 56 -32.58 17.11 -7.47
N ASP A 57 -32.28 17.80 -6.37
CA ASP A 57 -32.73 19.17 -6.11
C ASP A 57 -31.72 20.16 -6.71
N LYS A 58 -31.83 20.37 -8.02
CA LYS A 58 -30.86 21.14 -8.81
C LYS A 58 -30.69 22.57 -8.30
N ALA A 59 -31.79 23.27 -8.02
CA ALA A 59 -31.77 24.66 -7.61
C ALA A 59 -31.05 24.83 -6.27
N LYS A 60 -31.43 24.03 -5.27
CA LYS A 60 -30.79 24.05 -3.95
C LYS A 60 -29.33 23.61 -4.01
N SER A 61 -29.02 22.61 -4.84
CA SER A 61 -27.65 22.14 -5.04
C SER A 61 -26.76 23.24 -5.61
N ILE A 62 -27.20 23.97 -6.63
CA ILE A 62 -26.45 25.09 -7.22
C ILE A 62 -26.22 26.20 -6.18
N GLU A 63 -27.26 26.61 -5.44
CA GLU A 63 -27.13 27.62 -4.38
C GLU A 63 -26.19 27.20 -3.25
N THR A 64 -26.12 25.90 -2.97
CA THR A 64 -25.18 25.34 -1.99
C THR A 64 -23.75 25.38 -2.53
N LEU A 65 -23.54 24.94 -3.77
CA LEU A 65 -22.22 24.84 -4.40
C LEU A 65 -21.55 26.19 -4.61
N LYS A 66 -22.31 27.27 -4.86
CA LYS A 66 -21.80 28.65 -5.00
C LYS A 66 -20.98 29.16 -3.80
N LYS A 67 -21.04 28.48 -2.65
CA LYS A 67 -20.32 28.85 -1.41
C LYS A 67 -18.91 28.26 -1.32
N PHE A 68 -18.54 27.43 -2.30
CA PHE A 68 -17.29 26.68 -2.34
C PHE A 68 -16.46 27.09 -3.56
N ASP A 69 -15.16 26.82 -3.50
CA ASP A 69 -14.25 27.04 -4.62
C ASP A 69 -14.10 25.77 -5.48
N LEU A 70 -14.17 24.59 -4.85
CA LEU A 70 -13.94 23.29 -5.47
C LEU A 70 -14.90 22.23 -4.90
N ALA A 71 -15.48 21.41 -5.78
CA ALA A 71 -16.18 20.19 -5.40
C ALA A 71 -15.33 18.94 -5.65
N VAL A 72 -15.23 18.06 -4.65
CA VAL A 72 -14.68 16.71 -4.81
C VAL A 72 -15.84 15.71 -4.91
N ILE A 73 -16.00 15.13 -6.08
CA ILE A 73 -17.12 14.28 -6.45
C ILE A 73 -16.77 12.82 -6.16
N ALA A 74 -17.16 12.35 -4.98
CA ALA A 74 -17.02 10.96 -4.52
C ALA A 74 -18.38 10.24 -4.40
N LEU A 75 -19.39 10.74 -5.13
CA LEU A 75 -20.72 10.14 -5.20
C LEU A 75 -20.74 8.95 -6.15
N GLY A 76 -21.50 7.92 -5.79
CA GLY A 76 -21.68 6.74 -6.62
C GLY A 76 -23.06 6.10 -6.42
N PRO A 77 -23.51 5.27 -7.37
CA PRO A 77 -22.76 4.79 -8.55
C PRO A 77 -22.62 5.84 -9.66
N MET A 78 -21.42 5.93 -10.26
CA MET A 78 -21.16 6.89 -11.34
C MET A 78 -22.00 6.60 -12.59
N ASP A 79 -22.25 5.33 -12.93
CA ASP A 79 -23.14 4.95 -14.03
C ASP A 79 -24.57 5.52 -13.88
N LYS A 80 -25.01 5.78 -12.64
CA LYS A 80 -26.36 6.29 -12.37
C LYS A 80 -26.42 7.81 -12.39
N PHE A 81 -25.45 8.47 -11.78
CA PHE A 81 -25.44 9.93 -11.66
C PHE A 81 -24.76 10.61 -12.86
N ALA A 82 -23.88 9.90 -13.55
CA ALA A 82 -23.17 10.33 -14.76
C ALA A 82 -22.64 11.77 -14.64
N LEU A 83 -22.94 12.65 -15.61
CA LEU A 83 -22.44 14.04 -15.61
C LEU A 83 -23.14 14.97 -14.59
N GLN A 84 -24.23 14.56 -13.94
CA GLN A 84 -25.13 15.48 -13.22
C GLN A 84 -24.42 16.38 -12.21
N ALA A 85 -23.49 15.82 -11.43
CA ALA A 85 -22.74 16.58 -10.43
C ALA A 85 -21.82 17.62 -11.07
N HIS A 86 -21.18 17.27 -12.18
CA HIS A 86 -20.32 18.15 -12.96
C HIS A 86 -21.10 19.34 -13.51
N GLN A 87 -22.29 19.09 -14.07
CA GLN A 87 -23.16 20.16 -14.56
C GLN A 87 -23.60 21.10 -13.44
N LEU A 88 -23.93 20.57 -12.25
CA LEU A 88 -24.27 21.40 -11.10
C LEU A 88 -23.09 22.29 -10.68
N CYS A 89 -21.87 21.77 -10.70
CA CYS A 89 -20.65 22.54 -10.43
C CYS A 89 -20.42 23.64 -11.47
N LEU A 90 -20.55 23.33 -12.78
CA LEU A 90 -20.46 24.32 -13.85
C LEU A 90 -21.55 25.40 -13.77
N ASN A 91 -22.75 25.04 -13.33
CA ASN A 91 -23.85 25.99 -13.14
C ASN A 91 -23.66 26.86 -11.89
N ALA A 92 -22.94 26.34 -10.88
CA ALA A 92 -22.52 27.09 -9.70
C ALA A 92 -21.23 27.90 -9.93
N ASN A 93 -20.60 27.77 -11.10
CA ASN A 93 -19.34 28.41 -11.48
C ASN A 93 -18.17 28.05 -10.53
N ILE A 94 -18.06 26.77 -10.16
CA ILE A 94 -16.96 26.25 -9.34
C ILE A 94 -16.16 25.20 -10.11
N ASP A 95 -14.92 24.98 -9.69
CA ASP A 95 -14.12 23.86 -10.21
C ASP A 95 -14.61 22.54 -9.60
N ALA A 96 -14.31 21.41 -10.25
CA ALA A 96 -14.60 20.10 -9.70
C ALA A 96 -13.53 19.07 -10.06
N LEU A 97 -13.37 18.07 -9.19
CA LEU A 97 -12.69 16.83 -9.52
C LEU A 97 -13.53 15.63 -9.11
N ASP A 98 -13.43 14.52 -9.82
CA ASP A 98 -14.10 13.26 -9.49
C ASP A 98 -13.14 12.07 -9.37
N ILE A 99 -13.66 10.96 -8.86
CA ILE A 99 -12.99 9.65 -8.82
C ILE A 99 -13.66 8.64 -9.78
N ASN A 100 -14.17 9.11 -10.92
CA ASN A 100 -15.00 8.35 -11.84
C ASN A 100 -14.34 7.04 -12.30
N ASP A 101 -15.09 5.94 -12.19
CA ASP A 101 -14.72 4.60 -12.61
C ASP A 101 -15.59 4.07 -13.76
N SER A 102 -16.47 4.90 -14.32
CA SER A 102 -17.38 4.56 -15.42
C SER A 102 -16.95 5.18 -16.74
N LEU A 103 -16.80 4.32 -17.76
CA LEU A 103 -16.56 4.77 -19.14
C LEU A 103 -17.74 5.62 -19.67
N GLN A 104 -18.97 5.21 -19.38
CA GLN A 104 -20.16 5.93 -19.85
C GLN A 104 -20.27 7.31 -19.22
N ALA A 105 -19.98 7.43 -17.92
CA ALA A 105 -19.94 8.71 -17.25
C ALA A 105 -18.80 9.58 -17.81
N ALA A 106 -17.62 9.01 -18.06
CA ALA A 106 -16.49 9.74 -18.63
C ALA A 106 -16.84 10.38 -19.98
N ASP A 107 -17.50 9.63 -20.88
CA ASP A 107 -17.96 10.17 -22.16
C ASP A 107 -18.87 11.39 -22.02
N GLN A 108 -19.81 11.30 -21.09
CA GLN A 108 -20.74 12.40 -20.81
C GLN A 108 -20.05 13.60 -20.17
N ILE A 109 -19.06 13.36 -19.31
CA ILE A 109 -18.30 14.42 -18.64
C ILE A 109 -17.40 15.14 -19.65
N HIS A 110 -16.71 14.42 -20.55
CA HIS A 110 -15.90 15.02 -21.62
C HIS A 110 -16.71 15.88 -22.59
N ALA A 111 -17.99 15.56 -22.80
CA ALA A 111 -18.89 16.40 -23.60
C ALA A 111 -19.09 17.82 -23.02
N LEU A 112 -18.79 18.03 -21.74
CA LEU A 112 -18.85 19.35 -21.08
C LEU A 112 -17.62 20.24 -21.37
N ASN A 113 -16.62 19.75 -22.11
CA ASN A 113 -15.34 20.45 -22.28
C ASN A 113 -15.51 21.89 -22.80
N THR A 114 -16.26 22.09 -23.88
CA THR A 114 -16.48 23.42 -24.47
C THR A 114 -17.20 24.35 -23.51
N GLU A 115 -18.22 23.85 -22.78
CA GLU A 115 -18.93 24.66 -21.77
C GLU A 115 -17.97 25.07 -20.65
N ALA A 116 -17.22 24.10 -20.09
CA ALA A 116 -16.25 24.35 -19.04
C ALA A 116 -15.15 25.35 -19.46
N GLN A 117 -14.64 25.25 -20.69
CA GLN A 117 -13.67 26.21 -21.25
C GLN A 117 -14.24 27.62 -21.35
N SER A 118 -15.46 27.76 -21.89
CA SER A 118 -16.10 29.09 -22.01
C SER A 118 -16.36 29.77 -20.67
N LYS A 119 -16.58 28.98 -19.60
CA LYS A 119 -16.71 29.46 -18.21
C LYS A 119 -15.37 29.57 -17.46
N GLN A 120 -14.26 29.24 -18.13
CA GLN A 120 -12.93 29.15 -17.50
C GLN A 120 -12.96 28.32 -16.21
N ARG A 121 -13.66 27.18 -16.22
CA ARG A 121 -13.75 26.25 -15.09
C ARG A 121 -12.93 25.02 -15.37
N LEU A 122 -12.34 24.46 -14.32
CA LEU A 122 -11.59 23.21 -14.37
C LEU A 122 -12.47 22.06 -13.89
N LEU A 123 -12.67 21.05 -14.74
CA LEU A 123 -13.28 19.78 -14.38
C LEU A 123 -12.27 18.65 -14.57
N LEU A 124 -11.85 18.01 -13.48
CA LEU A 124 -10.92 16.89 -13.50
C LEU A 124 -11.69 15.57 -13.33
N THR A 125 -11.58 14.63 -14.28
CA THR A 125 -12.28 13.34 -14.21
C THR A 125 -11.34 12.15 -14.16
N GLY A 126 -11.70 11.12 -13.41
CA GLY A 126 -10.91 9.90 -13.23
C GLY A 126 -9.70 10.06 -12.31
N MET A 127 -9.81 10.85 -11.22
CA MET A 127 -8.68 11.13 -10.32
C MET A 127 -8.60 10.15 -9.14
N GLY A 128 -8.63 8.85 -9.44
CA GLY A 128 -8.64 7.76 -8.46
C GLY A 128 -7.46 6.77 -8.60
N PHE A 129 -7.70 5.52 -8.20
CA PHE A 129 -6.73 4.44 -8.37
C PHE A 129 -6.60 4.00 -9.84
N SER A 130 -7.72 3.67 -10.47
CA SER A 130 -7.82 3.36 -11.90
C SER A 130 -9.21 3.74 -12.40
N PRO A 131 -9.34 4.79 -13.23
CA PRO A 131 -8.29 5.69 -13.75
C PRO A 131 -7.66 6.58 -12.66
N GLY A 132 -6.55 7.25 -13.00
CA GLY A 132 -5.84 8.19 -12.13
C GLY A 132 -4.38 7.79 -11.94
N ILE A 133 -4.07 6.98 -10.91
CA ILE A 133 -2.72 6.44 -10.72
C ILE A 133 -2.32 5.52 -11.88
N SER A 134 -3.23 4.66 -12.38
CA SER A 134 -3.00 3.84 -13.59
C SER A 134 -2.59 4.70 -14.78
N THR A 135 -3.27 5.82 -14.97
CA THR A 135 -3.05 6.74 -16.08
C THR A 135 -1.76 7.52 -15.92
N LEU A 136 -1.37 7.92 -14.71
CA LEU A 136 -0.05 8.51 -14.45
C LEU A 136 1.07 7.56 -14.86
N LEU A 137 0.94 6.26 -14.56
CA LEU A 137 1.98 5.28 -14.89
C LEU A 137 2.00 5.00 -16.40
N LEU A 138 0.83 4.91 -17.02
CA LEU A 138 0.67 4.75 -18.47
C LEU A 138 1.31 5.92 -19.23
N THR A 139 0.97 7.15 -18.85
CA THR A 139 1.47 8.35 -19.52
C THR A 139 2.96 8.59 -19.27
N GLU A 140 3.50 8.15 -18.13
CA GLU A 140 4.94 8.17 -17.87
C GLU A 140 5.70 7.23 -18.82
N LEU A 141 5.19 6.01 -19.03
CA LEU A 141 5.78 5.06 -19.98
C LEU A 141 5.64 5.55 -21.43
N ALA A 142 4.47 6.12 -21.79
CA ALA A 142 4.24 6.68 -23.11
C ALA A 142 5.13 7.88 -23.43
N HIS A 143 5.28 8.82 -22.48
CA HIS A 143 6.20 9.95 -22.60
C HIS A 143 7.65 9.48 -22.83
N LYS A 144 8.07 8.45 -22.08
CA LYS A 144 9.39 7.81 -22.22
C LYS A 144 9.54 6.96 -23.48
N LYS A 145 8.51 6.86 -24.32
CA LYS A 145 8.46 6.02 -25.52
C LYS A 145 8.84 4.56 -25.22
N ALA A 146 8.36 4.05 -24.10
CA ALA A 146 8.71 2.71 -23.62
C ALA A 146 8.14 1.58 -24.51
N SER A 147 7.12 1.87 -25.31
CA SER A 147 6.60 0.95 -26.33
C SER A 147 7.01 1.38 -27.73
N ALA A 148 7.50 0.45 -28.54
CA ALA A 148 7.77 0.69 -29.96
C ALA A 148 6.48 0.71 -30.80
N THR A 149 5.41 0.10 -30.30
CA THR A 149 4.14 -0.08 -31.03
C THR A 149 2.98 0.76 -30.49
N GLY A 150 3.20 1.51 -29.41
CA GLY A 150 2.16 2.20 -28.66
C GLY A 150 1.21 1.26 -27.90
N TYR A 151 1.64 0.02 -27.63
CA TYR A 151 0.85 -1.01 -26.95
C TYR A 151 1.18 -1.03 -25.45
N TYR A 152 0.16 -0.84 -24.62
CA TYR A 152 0.27 -0.84 -23.17
C TYR A 152 -0.77 -1.73 -22.50
N GLN A 153 -0.40 -2.28 -21.35
CA GLN A 153 -1.24 -3.13 -20.53
C GLN A 153 -1.28 -2.62 -19.09
N CYS A 154 -2.46 -2.70 -18.48
CA CYS A 154 -2.68 -2.41 -17.07
C CYS A 154 -3.21 -3.67 -16.38
N ARG A 155 -2.54 -4.07 -15.28
CA ARG A 155 -2.87 -5.26 -14.48
C ARG A 155 -3.05 -4.84 -13.03
N LEU A 156 -4.23 -5.13 -12.49
CA LEU A 156 -4.59 -4.77 -11.13
C LEU A 156 -4.85 -6.01 -10.28
N TYR A 157 -4.31 -6.05 -9.08
CA TYR A 157 -4.64 -7.03 -8.05
C TYR A 157 -5.16 -6.32 -6.81
N MET A 158 -6.28 -6.79 -6.27
CA MET A 158 -6.87 -6.28 -5.03
C MET A 158 -7.18 -7.44 -4.08
N GLY A 159 -6.50 -7.45 -2.93
CA GLY A 159 -6.76 -8.38 -1.85
C GLY A 159 -8.10 -8.12 -1.12
N ALA A 160 -8.59 -9.12 -0.37
CA ALA A 160 -9.90 -9.05 0.28
C ALA A 160 -9.91 -8.44 1.70
N ALA A 161 -8.77 -8.01 2.26
CA ALA A 161 -8.66 -7.68 3.69
C ALA A 161 -9.34 -6.38 4.16
N TYR A 162 -9.76 -5.49 3.26
CA TYR A 162 -10.36 -4.19 3.65
C TYR A 162 -11.89 -4.17 3.57
N GLY A 163 -12.50 -5.13 2.87
CA GLY A 163 -13.88 -5.00 2.43
C GLY A 163 -14.05 -3.85 1.43
N GLY A 164 -15.27 -3.64 0.94
CA GLY A 164 -15.57 -2.57 -0.02
C GLY A 164 -16.69 -1.66 0.43
N GLY A 165 -16.78 -0.47 -0.18
CA GLY A 165 -17.91 0.44 0.01
C GLY A 165 -19.20 -0.11 -0.60
N GLU A 166 -20.36 0.41 -0.17
CA GLU A 166 -21.68 -0.06 -0.65
C GLU A 166 -21.88 0.09 -2.16
N THR A 167 -21.13 1.01 -2.79
CA THR A 167 -21.23 1.30 -4.22
C THR A 167 -20.27 0.51 -5.10
N SER A 168 -19.14 0.03 -4.57
CA SER A 168 -18.14 -0.71 -5.35
C SER A 168 -18.69 -1.97 -6.03
N PRO A 169 -19.55 -2.78 -5.38
CA PRO A 169 -20.19 -3.91 -6.06
C PRO A 169 -20.97 -3.55 -7.32
N GLN A 170 -21.50 -2.33 -7.40
CA GLN A 170 -22.26 -1.87 -8.58
C GLN A 170 -21.31 -1.64 -9.76
N ALA A 171 -20.16 -1.00 -9.52
CA ALA A 171 -19.11 -0.82 -10.53
C ALA A 171 -18.53 -2.16 -10.99
N ILE A 172 -18.27 -3.09 -10.05
CA ILE A 172 -17.77 -4.44 -10.39
C ILE A 172 -18.78 -5.17 -11.28
N LEU A 173 -20.07 -5.18 -10.92
CA LEU A 173 -21.10 -5.85 -11.73
C LEU A 173 -21.28 -5.18 -13.09
N ALA A 174 -21.18 -3.84 -13.17
CA ALA A 174 -21.25 -3.11 -14.43
C ALA A 174 -20.10 -3.48 -15.39
N SER A 175 -18.93 -3.86 -14.85
CA SER A 175 -17.79 -4.31 -15.67
C SER A 175 -18.00 -5.69 -16.32
N PHE A 176 -18.99 -6.48 -15.90
CA PHE A 176 -19.25 -7.80 -16.46
C PHE A 176 -20.11 -7.72 -17.72
N THR A 177 -19.46 -7.64 -18.89
CA THR A 177 -20.15 -7.51 -20.18
C THR A 177 -19.61 -8.54 -21.18
N ASN A 178 -20.39 -8.86 -22.24
CA ASN A 178 -19.90 -9.72 -23.34
C ASN A 178 -19.21 -8.92 -24.45
N HIS A 179 -19.32 -7.60 -24.42
CA HIS A 179 -18.66 -6.71 -25.37
C HIS A 179 -18.03 -5.54 -24.61
N LEU A 180 -16.79 -5.22 -24.94
CA LEU A 180 -16.04 -4.11 -24.35
C LEU A 180 -15.75 -3.05 -25.40
N THR A 181 -15.90 -1.79 -24.98
CA THR A 181 -15.24 -0.68 -25.66
C THR A 181 -13.78 -0.66 -25.25
N CYS A 182 -12.87 -0.79 -26.20
CA CYS A 182 -11.42 -0.74 -25.97
C CYS A 182 -10.75 0.32 -26.85
N TRP A 183 -9.56 0.76 -26.44
CA TRP A 183 -8.67 1.55 -27.29
C TRP A 183 -7.77 0.63 -28.11
N ARG A 184 -7.92 0.62 -29.44
CA ARG A 184 -7.16 -0.23 -30.36
C ARG A 184 -6.84 0.50 -31.65
N GLU A 185 -5.59 0.42 -32.08
CA GLU A 185 -5.08 1.12 -33.28
C GLU A 185 -5.39 2.62 -33.23
N GLY A 186 -5.27 3.25 -32.06
CA GLY A 186 -5.52 4.68 -31.89
C GLY A 186 -6.99 5.09 -32.02
N THR A 187 -7.93 4.15 -31.97
CA THR A 187 -9.37 4.43 -32.05
C THR A 187 -10.15 3.58 -31.05
N ARG A 188 -11.37 4.01 -30.73
CA ARG A 188 -12.29 3.19 -29.94
C ARG A 188 -12.89 2.08 -30.79
N LYS A 189 -12.80 0.84 -30.32
CA LYS A 189 -13.41 -0.32 -30.97
C LYS A 189 -14.26 -1.11 -29.99
N GLN A 190 -15.43 -1.55 -30.44
CA GLN A 190 -16.20 -2.59 -29.76
C GLN A 190 -15.63 -3.95 -30.11
N VAL A 191 -15.35 -4.76 -29.10
CA VAL A 191 -14.82 -6.11 -29.27
C VAL A 191 -15.57 -7.09 -28.39
N GLU A 192 -15.61 -8.36 -28.78
CA GLU A 192 -16.02 -9.42 -27.86
C GLU A 192 -15.09 -9.42 -26.64
N THR A 193 -15.66 -9.61 -25.46
CA THR A 193 -14.88 -9.62 -24.22
C THR A 193 -13.89 -10.78 -24.23
N PRO A 194 -12.58 -10.52 -24.13
CA PRO A 194 -11.54 -11.55 -24.27
C PRO A 194 -11.38 -12.34 -22.97
N TRP A 195 -12.42 -13.10 -22.60
CA TRP A 195 -12.48 -13.81 -21.32
C TRP A 195 -11.34 -14.81 -21.11
N GLN A 196 -10.84 -15.47 -22.16
CA GLN A 196 -9.88 -16.57 -22.09
C GLN A 196 -8.86 -16.51 -23.24
N ASP A 197 -8.29 -15.34 -23.49
CA ASP A 197 -7.21 -15.17 -24.48
C ASP A 197 -5.82 -15.44 -23.85
N ALA A 198 -4.74 -15.20 -24.59
CA ALA A 198 -3.37 -15.41 -24.08
C ALA A 198 -3.01 -14.53 -22.85
N GLN A 199 -3.80 -13.48 -22.57
CA GLN A 199 -3.54 -12.49 -21.53
C GLN A 199 -4.50 -12.65 -20.33
N HIS A 200 -5.32 -13.71 -20.29
CA HIS A 200 -6.31 -13.93 -19.23
C HIS A 200 -5.70 -14.30 -17.87
N GLN A 201 -4.40 -14.60 -17.82
CA GLN A 201 -3.69 -14.92 -16.59
C GLN A 201 -2.46 -14.04 -16.42
N PHE A 202 -2.16 -13.68 -15.17
CA PHE A 202 -0.98 -12.89 -14.84
C PHE A 202 -0.45 -13.25 -13.45
N THR A 203 0.88 -13.27 -13.32
CA THR A 203 1.55 -13.56 -12.06
C THR A 203 1.87 -12.25 -11.34
N PHE A 204 1.07 -11.90 -10.35
CA PHE A 204 1.36 -10.78 -9.46
C PHE A 204 2.42 -11.14 -8.42
N PRO A 205 3.13 -10.14 -7.85
CA PRO A 205 3.99 -10.36 -6.71
C PRO A 205 3.25 -11.08 -5.59
N ALA A 206 3.96 -11.97 -4.90
CA ALA A 206 3.45 -12.74 -3.76
C ALA A 206 2.33 -13.75 -4.05
N LEU A 207 1.94 -13.95 -5.31
CA LEU A 207 1.05 -15.04 -5.72
C LEU A 207 1.84 -16.23 -6.29
N LYS A 208 1.60 -17.42 -5.74
CA LYS A 208 2.26 -18.67 -6.21
C LYS A 208 1.76 -19.16 -7.56
N LYS A 209 0.53 -18.80 -7.92
CA LYS A 209 -0.12 -19.22 -9.16
C LYS A 209 -0.56 -17.95 -9.90
N PRO A 210 -0.51 -17.95 -11.24
CA PRO A 210 -1.13 -16.90 -12.02
C PRO A 210 -2.58 -16.69 -11.59
N ALA A 211 -2.99 -15.43 -11.48
CA ALA A 211 -4.36 -15.05 -11.20
C ALA A 211 -5.14 -14.93 -12.51
N ASP A 212 -6.37 -15.45 -12.53
CA ASP A 212 -7.28 -15.19 -13.64
C ASP A 212 -7.74 -13.72 -13.60
N LEU A 213 -7.69 -13.06 -14.74
CA LEU A 213 -7.96 -11.64 -14.90
C LEU A 213 -9.30 -11.41 -15.58
N ILE A 214 -10.06 -10.45 -15.07
CA ILE A 214 -11.31 -9.96 -15.66
C ILE A 214 -10.98 -8.73 -16.51
N PRO A 215 -11.19 -8.77 -17.84
CA PRO A 215 -11.06 -7.60 -18.69
C PRO A 215 -12.23 -6.63 -18.45
N PHE A 216 -11.96 -5.34 -18.56
CA PHE A 216 -12.99 -4.30 -18.37
C PHE A 216 -12.78 -3.11 -19.30
N ALA A 217 -13.85 -2.35 -19.55
CA ALA A 217 -13.82 -1.15 -20.35
C ALA A 217 -13.37 0.02 -19.47
N THR A 218 -12.09 0.33 -19.53
CA THR A 218 -11.46 1.32 -18.65
C THR A 218 -11.85 2.76 -19.04
N PRO A 219 -12.12 3.67 -18.09
CA PRO A 219 -12.51 5.04 -18.40
C PRO A 219 -11.45 5.85 -19.18
N GLU A 220 -10.16 5.48 -19.13
CA GLU A 220 -9.11 6.09 -19.97
C GLU A 220 -9.42 5.99 -21.47
N VAL A 221 -10.22 5.01 -21.90
CA VAL A 221 -10.70 4.93 -23.30
C VAL A 221 -11.52 6.18 -23.67
N ALA A 222 -12.19 6.81 -22.70
CA ALA A 222 -12.93 8.03 -22.94
C ALA A 222 -12.00 9.20 -23.30
N GLY A 223 -11.02 9.46 -22.43
CA GLY A 223 -10.06 10.54 -22.57
C GLY A 223 -9.17 10.37 -23.80
N LEU A 224 -8.64 9.17 -24.03
CA LEU A 224 -7.84 8.87 -25.24
C LEU A 224 -8.59 9.16 -26.55
N GLY A 225 -9.92 9.07 -26.55
CA GLY A 225 -10.74 9.39 -27.71
C GLY A 225 -11.01 10.89 -27.94
N CYS A 226 -10.51 11.77 -27.07
CA CYS A 226 -10.66 13.21 -27.20
C CYS A 226 -9.59 13.79 -28.13
N GLU A 227 -9.90 14.89 -28.83
CA GLU A 227 -8.95 15.56 -29.74
C GLU A 227 -7.81 16.29 -29.03
N TYR A 228 -7.89 16.42 -27.70
CA TYR A 228 -6.98 17.22 -26.86
C TYR A 228 -6.16 16.35 -25.89
N VAL A 229 -5.83 15.12 -26.30
CA VAL A 229 -4.81 14.30 -25.65
C VAL A 229 -3.45 15.01 -25.74
N ALA A 230 -2.64 14.91 -24.70
CA ALA A 230 -1.33 15.54 -24.69
C ALA A 230 -0.45 14.98 -25.82
N GLU A 231 0.18 15.88 -26.59
CA GLU A 231 0.92 15.57 -27.82
C GLU A 231 2.11 14.61 -27.60
N ASP A 232 2.59 14.51 -26.37
CA ASP A 232 3.74 13.67 -26.01
C ASP A 232 3.38 12.19 -25.79
N LEU A 233 2.13 11.79 -26.03
CA LEU A 233 1.62 10.46 -25.78
C LEU A 233 1.31 9.70 -27.09
N ASP A 234 2.07 8.65 -27.39
CA ASP A 234 1.75 7.69 -28.46
C ASP A 234 1.17 6.40 -27.85
N ILE A 235 -0.15 6.40 -27.58
CA ILE A 235 -0.88 5.25 -27.06
C ILE A 235 -1.84 4.77 -28.15
N LYS A 236 -1.54 3.62 -28.74
CA LYS A 236 -2.34 3.00 -29.81
C LYS A 236 -3.20 1.84 -29.30
N HIS A 237 -2.81 1.21 -28.20
CA HIS A 237 -3.56 0.11 -27.63
C HIS A 237 -3.46 0.12 -26.10
N LEU A 238 -4.60 -0.07 -25.44
CA LEU A 238 -4.67 -0.21 -23.99
C LEU A 238 -5.52 -1.43 -23.61
N ASP A 239 -4.89 -2.40 -22.95
CA ASP A 239 -5.55 -3.60 -22.42
C ASP A 239 -5.51 -3.59 -20.88
N SER A 240 -6.67 -3.32 -20.26
CA SER A 240 -6.83 -3.20 -18.82
C SER A 240 -7.60 -4.37 -18.23
N ARG A 241 -7.03 -5.00 -17.21
CA ARG A 241 -7.64 -6.16 -16.53
C ARG A 241 -7.35 -6.18 -15.05
N TYR A 242 -8.26 -6.74 -14.27
CA TYR A 242 -8.10 -6.83 -12.82
C TYR A 242 -8.36 -8.23 -12.25
N HIS A 243 -7.85 -8.46 -11.05
CA HIS A 243 -8.21 -9.57 -10.17
C HIS A 243 -8.60 -9.04 -8.79
N ILE A 244 -9.73 -9.51 -8.27
CA ILE A 244 -10.12 -9.31 -6.88
C ILE A 244 -10.08 -10.68 -6.20
N GLN A 245 -9.41 -10.78 -5.05
CA GLN A 245 -9.29 -12.06 -4.34
C GLN A 245 -10.68 -12.67 -4.09
N HIS A 246 -10.83 -13.95 -4.41
CA HIS A 246 -12.08 -14.73 -4.36
C HIS A 246 -13.14 -14.43 -5.43
N LEU A 247 -12.94 -13.43 -6.30
CA LEU A 247 -13.77 -13.23 -7.48
C LEU A 247 -13.21 -14.04 -8.65
N THR A 248 -14.00 -14.97 -9.18
CA THR A 248 -13.54 -15.85 -10.27
C THR A 248 -13.95 -15.31 -11.64
N LEU A 249 -13.07 -15.52 -12.62
CA LEU A 249 -13.34 -15.23 -14.03
C LEU A 249 -14.59 -15.95 -14.56
N ARG A 250 -14.78 -17.21 -14.15
CA ARG A 250 -15.97 -18.01 -14.54
C ARG A 250 -17.26 -17.37 -14.04
N PHE A 251 -17.26 -16.83 -12.82
CA PHE A 251 -18.40 -16.12 -12.27
C PHE A 251 -18.68 -14.83 -13.05
N ALA A 252 -17.66 -14.02 -13.32
CA ALA A 252 -17.81 -12.79 -14.11
C ALA A 252 -18.38 -13.07 -15.52
N LYS A 253 -17.82 -14.07 -16.23
CA LYS A 253 -18.30 -14.52 -17.55
C LYS A 253 -19.72 -15.11 -17.50
N PHE A 254 -20.12 -15.73 -16.40
CA PHE A 254 -21.49 -16.19 -16.23
C PHE A 254 -22.44 -14.99 -16.08
N MET A 255 -22.09 -14.03 -15.21
CA MET A 255 -22.89 -12.85 -14.95
C MET A 255 -23.05 -11.95 -16.18
N SER A 256 -22.03 -11.86 -17.05
CA SER A 256 -22.07 -11.04 -18.26
C SER A 256 -23.13 -11.44 -19.28
N LYS A 257 -23.64 -12.68 -19.21
CA LYS A 257 -24.74 -13.18 -20.05
C LYS A 257 -26.09 -12.61 -19.63
N TYR A 258 -26.20 -12.03 -18.43
CA TYR A 258 -27.45 -11.52 -17.90
C TYR A 258 -27.44 -10.00 -17.87
N ARG A 259 -28.39 -9.37 -18.57
CA ARG A 259 -28.74 -7.98 -18.31
C ARG A 259 -29.60 -7.90 -17.06
N LEU A 260 -28.99 -7.57 -15.94
CA LEU A 260 -29.69 -7.41 -14.67
C LEU A 260 -30.51 -6.12 -14.69
N GLY A 261 -31.84 -6.22 -14.55
CA GLY A 261 -32.66 -5.04 -14.22
C GLY A 261 -32.32 -4.48 -12.83
N GLU A 262 -32.73 -3.24 -12.54
CA GLU A 262 -32.33 -2.49 -11.32
C GLU A 262 -32.55 -3.26 -10.01
N ARG A 263 -33.68 -3.98 -9.88
CA ARG A 263 -33.99 -4.81 -8.70
C ARG A 263 -32.97 -5.95 -8.51
N LYS A 264 -32.63 -6.67 -9.58
CA LYS A 264 -31.67 -7.78 -9.52
C LYS A 264 -30.26 -7.25 -9.30
N ASN A 265 -29.89 -6.14 -9.94
CA ASN A 265 -28.59 -5.50 -9.72
C ASN A 265 -28.42 -5.13 -8.24
N THR A 266 -29.40 -4.44 -7.65
CA THR A 266 -29.39 -4.07 -6.22
C THR A 266 -29.25 -5.30 -5.30
N PHE A 267 -29.94 -6.40 -5.61
CA PHE A 267 -29.82 -7.65 -4.85
C PHE A 267 -28.40 -8.22 -4.90
N PHE A 268 -27.81 -8.35 -6.10
CA PHE A 268 -26.45 -8.86 -6.25
C PHE A 268 -25.41 -7.92 -5.64
N SER A 269 -25.55 -6.60 -5.79
CA SER A 269 -24.66 -5.63 -5.16
C SER A 269 -24.65 -5.77 -3.64
N LYS A 270 -25.82 -5.93 -3.02
CA LYS A 270 -25.95 -6.15 -1.57
C LYS A 270 -25.33 -7.48 -1.13
N MET A 271 -25.52 -8.54 -1.92
CA MET A 271 -24.87 -9.83 -1.68
C MET A 271 -23.34 -9.71 -1.73
N PHE A 272 -22.80 -9.06 -2.76
CA PHE A 272 -21.37 -8.80 -2.92
C PHE A 272 -20.80 -7.98 -1.77
N PHE A 273 -21.48 -6.90 -1.39
CA PHE A 273 -21.09 -6.08 -0.24
C PHE A 273 -21.02 -6.93 1.04
N ASN A 274 -22.09 -7.64 1.37
CA ASN A 274 -22.15 -8.48 2.58
C ASN A 274 -21.09 -9.58 2.57
N ASN A 275 -20.84 -10.22 1.42
CA ASN A 275 -19.79 -11.23 1.29
C ASN A 275 -18.40 -10.61 1.45
N GLY A 276 -18.13 -9.45 0.82
CA GLY A 276 -16.87 -8.73 1.00
C GLY A 276 -16.61 -8.35 2.47
N GLN A 277 -17.65 -7.90 3.18
CA GLN A 277 -17.57 -7.59 4.61
C GLN A 277 -17.30 -8.83 5.48
N LYS A 278 -17.73 -10.02 5.06
CA LYS A 278 -17.40 -11.30 5.73
C LYS A 278 -16.02 -11.81 5.37
N LEU A 279 -15.57 -11.60 4.13
CA LEU A 279 -14.27 -12.07 3.66
C LEU A 279 -13.13 -11.33 4.35
N LYS A 280 -13.26 -10.02 4.64
CA LYS A 280 -12.18 -9.22 5.23
C LYS A 280 -11.60 -9.75 6.55
N THR A 281 -12.40 -10.51 7.31
CA THR A 281 -11.98 -11.09 8.59
C THR A 281 -11.35 -12.48 8.48
N LYS A 282 -11.35 -13.10 7.29
CA LYS A 282 -10.70 -14.39 7.09
C LYS A 282 -9.18 -14.26 7.24
N LYS A 283 -8.56 -15.33 7.78
CA LYS A 283 -7.11 -15.40 8.01
C LYS A 283 -6.31 -15.23 6.71
N GLU A 284 -6.80 -15.77 5.61
CA GLU A 284 -6.13 -15.76 4.29
C GLU A 284 -6.44 -14.51 3.45
N SER A 285 -7.19 -13.55 4.00
CA SER A 285 -7.56 -12.35 3.27
C SER A 285 -6.34 -11.45 3.10
N ASP A 286 -5.96 -11.31 1.83
CA ASP A 286 -4.77 -10.59 1.41
C ASP A 286 -5.00 -9.07 1.58
N PRO A 287 -4.11 -8.35 2.28
CA PRO A 287 -4.18 -6.90 2.39
C PRO A 287 -3.41 -6.18 1.28
N ASP A 288 -2.85 -6.92 0.32
CA ASP A 288 -2.04 -6.32 -0.73
C ASP A 288 -2.91 -5.75 -1.87
N THR A 289 -2.46 -4.62 -2.43
CA THR A 289 -2.88 -4.13 -3.74
C THR A 289 -1.66 -4.06 -4.66
N CYS A 290 -1.83 -4.42 -5.93
CA CYS A 290 -0.80 -4.26 -6.95
C CYS A 290 -1.40 -3.55 -8.17
N LEU A 291 -0.66 -2.59 -8.71
CA LEU A 291 -0.90 -1.99 -10.02
C LEU A 291 0.37 -2.13 -10.84
N TRP A 292 0.25 -2.73 -12.02
CA TRP A 292 1.38 -2.94 -12.92
C TRP A 292 0.99 -2.48 -14.32
N VAL A 293 1.71 -1.48 -14.83
CA VAL A 293 1.51 -0.92 -16.17
C VAL A 293 2.77 -1.16 -16.98
N TYR A 294 2.65 -1.71 -18.20
CA TYR A 294 3.83 -2.10 -18.98
C TYR A 294 3.58 -2.09 -20.49
N PRO A 295 4.65 -1.88 -21.30
CA PRO A 295 4.56 -1.86 -22.76
C PRO A 295 4.70 -3.26 -23.38
N ASP A 296 4.19 -3.44 -24.60
CA ASP A 296 4.55 -4.51 -25.55
C ASP A 296 4.55 -5.95 -24.99
N ASN A 297 3.63 -6.28 -24.07
CA ASN A 297 3.60 -7.57 -23.37
C ASN A 297 4.89 -7.90 -22.58
N ASN A 298 5.65 -6.89 -22.18
CA ASN A 298 6.88 -7.03 -21.39
C ASN A 298 6.76 -6.38 -20.00
N PRO A 299 6.28 -7.12 -18.98
CA PRO A 299 6.09 -6.61 -17.63
C PRO A 299 7.36 -6.02 -17.00
N GLN A 300 8.54 -6.53 -17.34
CA GLN A 300 9.81 -6.09 -16.76
C GLN A 300 10.23 -4.68 -17.22
N SER A 301 9.72 -4.23 -18.37
CA SER A 301 9.90 -2.85 -18.87
C SER A 301 8.84 -1.88 -18.34
N GLY A 302 8.00 -2.33 -17.41
CA GLY A 302 6.91 -1.54 -16.85
C GLY A 302 7.24 -0.76 -15.60
N LEU A 303 6.19 -0.13 -15.07
CA LEU A 303 6.15 0.45 -13.73
C LEU A 303 5.17 -0.34 -12.87
N MET A 304 5.52 -0.52 -11.60
CA MET A 304 4.71 -1.24 -10.63
C MET A 304 4.54 -0.40 -9.36
N LEU A 305 3.40 -0.58 -8.71
CA LEU A 305 3.11 -0.15 -7.36
C LEU A 305 2.58 -1.37 -6.61
N HIS A 306 3.13 -1.65 -5.43
CA HIS A 306 2.72 -2.80 -4.61
C HIS A 306 2.89 -2.52 -3.13
N GLY A 307 1.94 -2.98 -2.32
CA GLY A 307 2.09 -3.05 -0.87
C GLY A 307 0.78 -3.23 -0.12
N VAL A 308 0.88 -3.08 1.21
CA VAL A 308 -0.20 -3.30 2.18
C VAL A 308 -1.09 -2.06 2.24
N ILE A 309 -1.93 -1.90 1.22
CA ILE A 309 -2.84 -0.76 1.06
C ILE A 309 -4.09 -1.20 0.29
N SER A 310 -5.22 -0.52 0.52
CA SER A 310 -6.47 -0.76 -0.22
C SER A 310 -6.56 0.10 -1.48
N SER A 311 -7.30 -0.37 -2.49
CA SER A 311 -7.63 0.46 -3.67
C SER A 311 -8.44 1.72 -3.31
N TYR A 312 -9.28 1.68 -2.27
CA TYR A 312 -10.03 2.86 -1.79
C TYR A 312 -9.11 3.94 -1.24
N GLU A 313 -8.05 3.53 -0.55
CA GLU A 313 -7.08 4.47 -0.01
C GLU A 313 -6.20 5.04 -1.11
N LEU A 314 -5.77 4.24 -2.09
CA LEU A 314 -5.11 4.75 -3.28
C LEU A 314 -5.97 5.77 -4.04
N THR A 315 -7.27 5.49 -4.20
CA THR A 315 -8.25 6.44 -4.77
C THR A 315 -8.34 7.73 -3.94
N ALA A 316 -8.43 7.63 -2.61
CA ALA A 316 -8.51 8.80 -1.76
C ALA A 316 -7.22 9.63 -1.80
N LYS A 317 -6.04 8.99 -1.74
CA LYS A 317 -4.74 9.64 -1.85
C LYS A 317 -4.59 10.37 -3.17
N MET A 318 -4.97 9.76 -4.30
CA MET A 318 -4.94 10.44 -5.60
C MET A 318 -5.86 11.67 -5.64
N ALA A 319 -7.08 11.56 -5.13
CA ALA A 319 -7.99 12.72 -5.06
C ALA A 319 -7.40 13.85 -4.19
N CYS A 320 -6.78 13.52 -3.05
CA CYS A 320 -6.13 14.51 -2.18
C CYS A 320 -4.92 15.17 -2.84
N VAL A 321 -4.11 14.41 -3.57
CA VAL A 321 -3.00 14.92 -4.39
C VAL A 321 -3.50 15.96 -5.38
N VAL A 322 -4.62 15.70 -6.06
CA VAL A 322 -5.21 16.65 -7.00
C VAL A 322 -5.72 17.91 -6.30
N VAL A 323 -6.36 17.79 -5.14
CA VAL A 323 -6.76 18.96 -4.33
C VAL A 323 -5.55 19.81 -3.96
N GLU A 324 -4.47 19.18 -3.48
CA GLU A 324 -3.23 19.88 -3.11
C GLU A 324 -2.57 20.54 -4.33
N CYS A 325 -2.52 19.89 -5.49
CA CYS A 325 -2.04 20.50 -6.72
C CYS A 325 -2.93 21.67 -7.17
N TRP A 326 -4.24 21.59 -7.00
CA TRP A 326 -5.17 22.67 -7.29
C TRP A 326 -4.96 23.87 -6.36
N LEU A 327 -4.78 23.63 -5.06
CA LEU A 327 -4.44 24.68 -4.07
C LEU A 327 -3.12 25.39 -4.42
N ASN A 328 -2.15 24.63 -4.95
CA ASN A 328 -0.85 25.15 -5.41
C ASN A 328 -0.88 25.69 -6.84
N ASN A 329 -2.07 25.89 -7.43
CA ASN A 329 -2.28 26.46 -8.76
C ASN A 329 -1.52 25.73 -9.89
N VAL A 330 -1.35 24.40 -9.75
CA VAL A 330 -0.64 23.56 -10.74
C VAL A 330 -1.41 23.49 -12.07
N PHE A 331 -2.73 23.71 -12.06
CA PHE A 331 -3.63 23.59 -13.21
C PHE A 331 -4.02 24.93 -13.86
N PHE A 332 -3.24 25.99 -13.66
CA PHE A 332 -3.60 27.37 -14.01
C PHE A 332 -4.00 27.60 -15.49
N ASP A 333 -3.57 26.74 -16.41
CA ASP A 333 -3.82 26.80 -17.86
C ASP A 333 -4.72 25.67 -18.38
N SER A 334 -5.30 24.88 -17.47
CA SER A 334 -5.93 23.59 -17.82
C SER A 334 -7.46 23.63 -17.88
N TYR A 335 -8.08 24.80 -18.13
CA TYR A 335 -9.54 24.94 -18.22
C TYR A 335 -10.19 23.94 -19.19
N GLY A 336 -11.44 23.60 -18.90
CA GLY A 336 -12.17 22.54 -19.60
C GLY A 336 -12.25 21.25 -18.79
N VAL A 337 -12.51 20.15 -19.49
CA VAL A 337 -12.57 18.82 -18.89
C VAL A 337 -11.25 18.10 -19.15
N LYS A 338 -10.55 17.72 -18.08
CA LYS A 338 -9.23 17.10 -18.15
C LYS A 338 -9.22 15.76 -17.41
N ALA A 339 -8.70 14.74 -18.07
CA ALA A 339 -8.22 13.52 -17.45
C ALA A 339 -6.68 13.58 -17.44
N VAL A 340 -6.00 12.62 -16.80
CA VAL A 340 -4.54 12.66 -16.63
C VAL A 340 -3.79 12.75 -17.97
N GLU A 341 -4.26 12.02 -18.99
CA GLU A 341 -3.74 12.00 -20.36
C GLU A 341 -3.92 13.33 -21.13
N HIS A 342 -4.71 14.27 -20.60
CA HIS A 342 -4.90 15.61 -21.18
C HIS A 342 -4.01 16.67 -20.54
N LEU A 343 -3.36 16.35 -19.43
CA LEU A 343 -2.51 17.27 -18.68
C LEU A 343 -1.12 17.30 -19.29
N SER A 344 -0.43 18.44 -19.24
CA SER A 344 0.96 18.54 -19.69
C SER A 344 1.89 17.61 -18.90
N TYR A 345 3.02 17.21 -19.48
CA TYR A 345 4.02 16.40 -18.78
C TYR A 345 4.46 17.05 -17.45
N LYS A 346 4.66 18.38 -17.43
CA LYS A 346 5.01 19.12 -16.21
C LYS A 346 3.96 18.94 -15.10
N THR A 347 2.68 19.04 -15.45
CA THR A 347 1.58 18.84 -14.49
C THR A 347 1.52 17.38 -14.01
N ARG A 348 1.70 16.41 -14.90
CA ARG A 348 1.76 14.97 -14.52
C ARG A 348 2.94 14.66 -13.60
N GLN A 349 4.10 15.28 -13.82
CA GLN A 349 5.24 15.17 -12.91
C GLN A 349 4.96 15.78 -11.54
N LYS A 350 4.23 16.90 -11.46
CA LYS A 350 3.81 17.45 -10.16
C LYS A 350 2.83 16.54 -9.43
N LEU A 351 1.89 15.93 -10.14
CA LEU A 351 1.02 14.90 -9.55
C LEU A 351 1.83 13.71 -9.02
N LEU A 352 2.79 13.18 -9.77
CA LEU A 352 3.66 12.08 -9.31
C LEU A 352 4.51 12.46 -8.08
N GLN A 353 5.09 13.67 -8.09
CA GLN A 353 5.88 14.19 -6.98
C GLN A 353 5.03 14.37 -5.72
N THR A 354 3.85 14.97 -5.85
CA THR A 354 2.91 15.13 -4.73
C THR A 354 2.40 13.77 -4.25
N LEU A 355 2.10 12.81 -5.15
CA LEU A 355 1.70 11.44 -4.78
C LEU A 355 2.77 10.72 -3.95
N ALA A 356 4.05 10.94 -4.26
CA ALA A 356 5.17 10.41 -3.46
C ALA A 356 5.19 11.00 -2.04
N LEU A 357 4.77 12.26 -1.85
CA LEU A 357 4.60 12.86 -0.52
C LEU A 357 3.47 12.19 0.26
N TYR A 358 2.48 11.57 -0.39
CA TYR A 358 1.46 10.76 0.30
C TYR A 358 1.92 9.32 0.57
N GLY A 359 3.22 9.02 0.40
CA GLY A 359 3.80 7.69 0.58
C GLY A 359 3.47 6.70 -0.53
N VAL A 360 2.98 7.18 -1.68
CA VAL A 360 2.60 6.35 -2.81
C VAL A 360 3.59 6.54 -3.94
N THR A 361 4.41 5.51 -4.19
CA THR A 361 5.44 5.55 -5.24
C THR A 361 5.32 4.34 -6.16
N ALA A 362 5.54 4.59 -7.45
CA ALA A 362 5.74 3.53 -8.44
C ALA A 362 7.24 3.34 -8.69
N LYS A 363 7.65 2.09 -8.96
CA LYS A 363 9.05 1.75 -9.27
C LYS A 363 9.13 0.99 -10.59
N PRO A 364 10.27 1.05 -11.31
CA PRO A 364 10.53 0.17 -12.45
C PRO A 364 10.38 -1.29 -12.04
N ALA A 365 9.67 -2.08 -12.84
CA ALA A 365 9.38 -3.47 -12.55
C ALA A 365 10.54 -4.43 -12.89
N ASN A 366 11.77 -4.00 -12.61
CA ASN A 366 12.97 -4.80 -12.80
C ASN A 366 13.07 -5.95 -11.79
N THR A 367 14.06 -6.83 -11.94
CA THR A 367 14.28 -7.99 -11.06
C THR A 367 14.35 -7.62 -9.58
N GLN A 368 15.04 -6.53 -9.22
CA GLN A 368 15.21 -6.11 -7.84
C GLN A 368 13.89 -5.66 -7.20
N ASN A 369 13.12 -4.81 -7.88
CA ASN A 369 11.84 -4.34 -7.34
C ASN A 369 10.76 -5.41 -7.40
N THR A 370 10.81 -6.31 -8.39
CA THR A 370 9.94 -7.49 -8.42
C THR A 370 10.24 -8.42 -7.23
N HIS A 371 11.53 -8.62 -6.91
CA HIS A 371 11.94 -9.36 -5.72
C HIS A 371 11.46 -8.67 -4.43
N ARG A 372 11.66 -7.36 -4.28
CA ARG A 372 11.16 -6.60 -3.12
C ARG A 372 9.64 -6.71 -2.99
N ALA A 373 8.90 -6.57 -4.09
CA ALA A 373 7.45 -6.74 -4.07
C ALA A 373 7.02 -8.15 -3.67
N ASP A 374 7.72 -9.18 -4.18
CA ASP A 374 7.39 -10.57 -3.88
C ASP A 374 7.76 -10.96 -2.43
N GLN A 375 8.97 -10.61 -1.99
CA GLN A 375 9.57 -11.13 -0.75
C GLN A 375 9.49 -10.17 0.44
N GLU A 376 9.35 -8.86 0.21
CA GLU A 376 9.40 -7.83 1.26
C GLU A 376 8.08 -7.05 1.37
N PHE A 377 6.96 -7.62 0.91
CA PHE A 377 5.59 -7.06 1.05
C PHE A 377 5.40 -5.67 0.41
N GLY A 378 6.21 -5.34 -0.61
CA GLY A 378 6.09 -4.09 -1.35
C GLY A 378 6.75 -2.89 -0.69
N TRP A 379 6.23 -1.70 -0.98
CA TRP A 379 6.79 -0.43 -0.49
C TRP A 379 5.75 0.67 -0.28
N VAL A 380 4.47 0.36 -0.44
CA VAL A 380 3.37 1.31 -0.20
C VAL A 380 2.53 0.80 0.95
N ASP A 381 2.38 1.63 1.98
CA ASP A 381 1.58 1.31 3.16
C ASP A 381 0.36 2.21 3.28
N SER A 382 -0.63 1.71 4.01
CA SER A 382 -1.73 2.51 4.53
C SER A 382 -1.20 3.46 5.62
N VAL A 383 -1.16 4.76 5.35
CA VAL A 383 -0.56 5.79 6.24
C VAL A 383 -1.20 7.15 6.05
N SER A 384 -1.30 7.89 7.15
CA SER A 384 -1.80 9.27 7.26
C SER A 384 -0.78 10.17 7.98
N PRO A 385 -0.99 11.50 8.04
CA PRO A 385 -0.14 12.40 8.83
C PRO A 385 -0.15 12.18 10.35
N ASP A 386 -1.00 11.27 10.88
CA ASP A 386 -0.94 10.84 12.28
C ASP A 386 0.08 9.70 12.46
N ILE A 387 1.01 9.86 13.40
CA ILE A 387 2.00 8.82 13.75
C ILE A 387 1.34 7.51 14.16
N ASN A 388 0.15 7.55 14.77
CA ASN A 388 -0.59 6.35 15.18
C ASN A 388 -1.09 5.52 14.00
N SER A 389 -1.11 6.10 12.79
CA SER A 389 -1.42 5.37 11.57
C SER A 389 -0.25 4.53 11.05
N LEU A 390 0.98 4.75 11.54
CA LEU A 390 2.13 3.94 11.17
C LEU A 390 1.95 2.49 11.62
N ARG A 391 2.22 1.58 10.70
CA ARG A 391 2.12 0.14 10.94
C ARG A 391 2.90 -0.27 12.19
N ASN A 392 2.22 -0.96 13.10
CA ASN A 392 2.78 -1.58 14.30
C ASN A 392 3.54 -0.61 15.24
N LEU A 393 3.14 0.67 15.32
CA LEU A 393 3.73 1.62 16.27
C LEU A 393 3.78 1.03 17.69
N GLY A 394 4.99 0.96 18.27
CA GLY A 394 5.22 0.43 19.61
C GLY A 394 5.02 -1.07 19.78
N LEU A 395 4.73 -1.83 18.71
CA LEU A 395 4.57 -3.28 18.74
C LEU A 395 5.82 -3.98 18.20
N ASN A 396 6.14 -5.14 18.75
CA ASN A 396 7.24 -5.99 18.31
C ASN A 396 6.72 -7.36 17.88
N TRP A 397 7.64 -8.25 17.49
CA TRP A 397 7.33 -9.59 17.00
C TRP A 397 6.44 -10.41 17.96
N TYR A 398 6.55 -10.18 19.27
CA TYR A 398 5.82 -10.90 20.31
C TYR A 398 4.53 -10.21 20.76
N THR A 399 4.32 -8.93 20.40
CA THR A 399 3.13 -8.16 20.80
C THR A 399 2.21 -7.84 19.62
N VAL A 400 2.64 -8.05 18.38
CA VAL A 400 1.78 -7.88 17.21
C VAL A 400 0.66 -8.94 17.18
N THR A 401 -0.58 -8.49 17.00
CA THR A 401 -1.76 -9.36 17.14
C THR A 401 -2.15 -10.07 15.84
N LYS A 402 -1.76 -9.53 14.69
CA LYS A 402 -2.08 -10.11 13.38
C LYS A 402 -0.89 -9.96 12.43
N GLN A 403 -0.38 -11.10 11.97
CA GLN A 403 0.66 -11.14 10.94
C GLN A 403 0.08 -11.11 9.52
N HIS A 404 0.92 -10.75 8.55
CA HIS A 404 0.57 -10.93 7.14
C HIS A 404 0.15 -12.39 6.88
N PRO A 405 -0.95 -12.68 6.16
CA PRO A 405 -1.38 -14.06 5.89
C PRO A 405 -0.30 -14.93 5.26
N LYS A 406 0.61 -14.31 4.49
CA LYS A 406 1.70 -14.98 3.79
C LYS A 406 2.95 -15.23 4.67
N MET A 407 3.04 -14.65 5.87
CA MET A 407 4.25 -14.63 6.71
C MET A 407 4.80 -16.04 6.99
N ALA A 408 4.00 -16.91 7.59
CA ALA A 408 4.41 -18.27 7.95
C ALA A 408 4.92 -19.09 6.75
N LYS A 409 4.30 -18.89 5.59
CA LYS A 409 4.67 -19.58 4.35
C LYS A 409 6.00 -19.05 3.79
N ARG A 410 6.26 -17.75 3.93
CA ARG A 410 7.53 -17.12 3.55
C ARG A 410 8.67 -17.60 4.43
N GLN A 411 8.49 -17.61 5.75
CA GLN A 411 9.50 -18.16 6.68
C GLN A 411 9.91 -19.59 6.30
N GLN A 412 8.95 -20.45 5.93
CA GLN A 412 9.24 -21.80 5.44
C GLN A 412 10.04 -21.80 4.12
N GLU A 413 9.73 -20.91 3.19
CA GLU A 413 10.45 -20.79 1.92
C GLU A 413 11.90 -20.34 2.12
N TYR A 414 12.12 -19.34 2.97
CA TYR A 414 13.46 -18.86 3.33
C TYR A 414 14.29 -19.99 3.95
N LEU A 415 13.72 -20.71 4.92
CA LEU A 415 14.39 -21.86 5.52
C LEU A 415 14.76 -22.92 4.48
N TYR A 416 13.82 -23.36 3.62
CA TYR A 416 14.07 -24.45 2.68
C TYR A 416 15.00 -24.09 1.53
N LYS A 417 15.10 -22.80 1.17
CA LYS A 417 16.01 -22.32 0.13
C LYS A 417 17.39 -21.92 0.67
N SER A 418 17.53 -21.78 1.99
CA SER A 418 18.78 -21.37 2.63
C SER A 418 19.94 -22.33 2.35
N GLU A 419 21.15 -21.76 2.29
CA GLU A 419 22.38 -22.53 2.11
C GLU A 419 22.67 -23.44 3.30
N ILE A 420 22.24 -23.08 4.52
CA ILE A 420 22.34 -23.98 5.67
C ILE A 420 21.50 -25.24 5.46
N TRP A 421 20.27 -25.12 4.99
CA TRP A 421 19.40 -26.28 4.76
C TRP A 421 19.95 -27.20 3.66
N ARG A 422 20.56 -26.61 2.62
CA ARG A 422 21.28 -27.36 1.58
C ARG A 422 22.51 -28.08 2.15
N ALA A 423 23.36 -27.37 2.89
CA ALA A 423 24.57 -27.94 3.49
C ALA A 423 24.26 -29.08 4.47
N LEU A 424 23.19 -28.96 5.26
CA LEU A 424 22.72 -30.03 6.15
C LEU A 424 22.29 -31.28 5.38
N LYS A 425 21.58 -31.11 4.26
CA LYS A 425 21.16 -32.22 3.39
C LYS A 425 22.33 -32.88 2.66
N GLU A 426 23.34 -32.11 2.25
CA GLU A 426 24.54 -32.64 1.59
C GLU A 426 25.43 -33.39 2.58
N ALA A 427 25.52 -32.92 3.82
CA ALA A 427 26.28 -33.56 4.88
C ALA A 427 25.60 -34.80 5.49
N THR A 428 24.37 -35.15 5.05
CA THR A 428 23.60 -36.27 5.61
C THR A 428 22.99 -37.17 4.53
N SER A 429 23.02 -38.48 4.75
CA SER A 429 22.10 -39.41 4.08
C SER A 429 20.65 -39.17 4.50
N ARG A 430 19.65 -39.62 3.72
CA ARG A 430 18.22 -39.48 4.08
C ARG A 430 17.90 -39.96 5.50
N TYR A 431 18.50 -41.06 5.95
CA TYR A 431 18.32 -41.62 7.29
C TYR A 431 18.98 -40.75 8.37
N SER A 432 20.20 -40.25 8.12
CA SER A 432 20.90 -39.36 9.06
C SER A 432 20.29 -37.96 9.13
N PHE A 433 19.63 -37.49 8.07
CA PHE A 433 18.84 -36.26 8.10
C PHE A 433 17.62 -36.38 9.01
N ALA A 434 16.90 -37.51 8.96
CA ALA A 434 15.80 -37.77 9.90
C ALA A 434 16.29 -37.80 11.36
N LYS A 435 17.47 -38.40 11.60
CA LYS A 435 18.12 -38.37 12.92
C LYS A 435 18.49 -36.95 13.36
N PHE A 436 18.99 -36.11 12.45
CA PHE A 436 19.24 -34.69 12.72
C PHE A 436 17.96 -33.97 13.16
N VAL A 437 16.86 -34.14 12.42
CA VAL A 437 15.57 -33.51 12.76
C VAL A 437 15.09 -33.97 14.14
N ILE A 438 15.12 -35.27 14.43
CA ILE A 438 14.74 -35.80 15.74
C ILE A 438 15.64 -35.24 16.85
N SER A 439 16.96 -35.21 16.63
CA SER A 439 17.92 -34.63 17.57
C SER A 439 17.63 -33.16 17.86
N THR A 440 17.25 -32.39 16.84
CA THR A 440 16.88 -30.96 16.99
C THR A 440 15.59 -30.81 17.77
N LEU A 441 14.57 -31.64 17.52
CA LEU A 441 13.32 -31.60 18.29
C LEU A 441 13.52 -31.99 19.77
N LEU A 442 14.39 -32.96 20.05
CA LEU A 442 14.73 -33.35 21.42
C LEU A 442 15.52 -32.25 22.13
N ALA A 443 16.53 -31.68 21.46
CA ALA A 443 17.30 -30.55 21.97
C ALA A 443 16.39 -29.35 22.25
N TRP A 444 15.49 -29.00 21.32
CA TRP A 444 14.54 -27.91 21.50
C TRP A 444 13.70 -28.06 22.77
N ARG A 445 13.13 -29.25 23.01
CA ARG A 445 12.34 -29.51 24.23
C ARG A 445 13.18 -29.36 25.51
N ARG A 446 14.41 -29.89 25.50
CA ARG A 446 15.34 -29.80 26.63
C ARG A 446 15.73 -28.36 26.89
N ASP A 447 16.16 -27.64 25.86
CA ASP A 447 16.64 -26.26 25.95
C ASP A 447 15.50 -25.32 26.38
N ASN A 448 14.28 -25.52 25.85
CA ASN A 448 13.10 -24.77 26.28
C ASN A 448 12.77 -25.01 27.76
N LYS A 449 12.99 -26.23 28.27
CA LYS A 449 12.83 -26.54 29.70
C LYS A 449 13.92 -25.88 30.54
N GLY A 450 15.17 -25.83 30.05
CA GLY A 450 16.29 -25.14 30.72
C GLY A 450 16.01 -23.65 30.95
N LEU A 451 15.35 -23.01 29.99
CA LEU A 451 14.94 -21.60 30.08
C LEU A 451 13.71 -21.34 30.98
N GLN A 452 13.25 -22.30 31.78
CA GLN A 452 12.07 -22.12 32.67
C GLN A 452 12.27 -20.95 33.64
N HIS A 453 13.45 -20.81 34.21
CA HIS A 453 13.74 -19.75 35.18
C HIS A 453 13.65 -18.34 34.56
N TRP A 454 13.83 -18.17 33.24
CA TRP A 454 13.57 -16.89 32.54
C TRP A 454 12.08 -16.54 32.54
N ARG A 455 11.21 -17.55 32.38
CA ARG A 455 9.75 -17.38 32.46
C ARG A 455 9.30 -17.09 33.88
N ASP A 456 9.91 -17.77 34.86
CA ASP A 456 9.57 -17.59 36.27
C ASP A 456 9.91 -16.18 36.77
N ARG A 457 10.99 -15.57 36.26
CA ARG A 457 11.36 -14.17 36.54
C ARG A 457 10.38 -13.13 36.01
N HIS A 458 9.55 -13.48 35.03
CA HIS A 458 8.65 -12.57 34.33
C HIS A 458 7.19 -13.03 34.40
N GLN A 459 6.80 -13.65 35.51
CA GLN A 459 5.41 -14.00 35.78
C GLN A 459 4.55 -12.73 35.92
N GLY A 460 3.28 -12.83 35.50
CA GLY A 460 2.35 -11.69 35.44
C GLY A 460 1.99 -11.33 34.01
N GLU A 461 1.97 -10.03 33.69
CA GLU A 461 1.49 -9.48 32.41
C GLU A 461 2.19 -10.08 31.17
N TYR A 462 3.48 -10.39 31.28
CA TYR A 462 4.28 -10.86 30.14
C TYR A 462 4.50 -12.38 30.09
N THR A 463 3.72 -13.16 30.85
CA THR A 463 3.90 -14.62 30.95
C THR A 463 3.87 -15.33 29.58
N GLU A 464 2.86 -15.06 28.75
CA GLU A 464 2.72 -15.69 27.42
C GLU A 464 3.77 -15.19 26.42
N ILE A 465 4.21 -13.95 26.57
CA ILE A 465 5.29 -13.35 25.76
C ILE A 465 6.60 -14.07 26.06
N TRP A 466 6.97 -14.23 27.34
CA TRP A 466 8.20 -14.94 27.71
C TRP A 466 8.17 -16.44 27.40
N LYS A 467 6.99 -17.07 27.38
CA LYS A 467 6.82 -18.42 26.81
C LYS A 467 7.18 -18.46 25.33
N SER A 468 6.78 -17.45 24.56
CA SER A 468 7.08 -17.36 23.13
C SER A 468 8.57 -17.07 22.89
N ILE A 469 9.13 -16.09 23.60
CA ILE A 469 10.56 -15.72 23.54
C ILE A 469 11.46 -16.94 23.82
N THR A 470 11.25 -17.62 24.95
CA THR A 470 12.08 -18.77 25.35
C THR A 470 11.91 -19.96 24.39
N LYS A 471 10.71 -20.14 23.82
CA LYS A 471 10.46 -21.14 22.78
C LYS A 471 11.22 -20.86 21.49
N ASP A 472 11.27 -19.60 21.05
CA ASP A 472 11.99 -19.21 19.82
C ASP A 472 13.50 -19.31 20.01
N MET A 473 14.02 -18.82 21.16
CA MET A 473 15.45 -18.91 21.46
C MET A 473 15.94 -20.35 21.53
N SER A 474 15.18 -21.22 22.20
CA SER A 474 15.51 -22.66 22.27
C SER A 474 15.37 -23.38 20.93
N MET A 475 14.43 -22.97 20.07
CA MET A 475 14.32 -23.50 18.70
C MET A 475 15.55 -23.11 17.86
N PHE A 476 15.97 -21.85 17.96
CA PHE A 476 17.10 -21.32 17.22
C PHE A 476 18.43 -21.95 17.70
N SER A 477 18.67 -21.99 19.02
CA SER A 477 19.88 -22.59 19.60
C SER A 477 19.98 -24.08 19.33
N SER A 478 18.86 -24.82 19.38
CA SER A 478 18.88 -26.28 19.14
C SER A 478 19.16 -26.62 17.67
N GLY A 479 18.57 -25.86 16.74
CA GLY A 479 18.85 -25.98 15.31
C GLY A 479 20.31 -25.67 15.00
N TYR A 480 20.81 -24.54 15.50
CA TYR A 480 22.19 -24.13 15.35
C TYR A 480 23.17 -25.11 16.00
N GLY A 481 22.95 -25.48 17.27
CA GLY A 481 23.85 -26.35 18.03
C GLY A 481 24.03 -27.73 17.40
N ASN A 482 23.00 -28.29 16.78
CA ASN A 482 23.12 -29.53 16.02
C ASN A 482 23.79 -29.31 14.66
N ALA A 483 23.52 -28.20 13.98
CA ALA A 483 24.22 -27.85 12.75
C ALA A 483 25.72 -27.67 12.99
N ARG A 484 26.11 -27.02 14.10
CA ARG A 484 27.48 -26.84 14.57
C ARG A 484 28.21 -28.16 14.76
N LYS A 485 27.57 -29.15 15.38
CA LYS A 485 28.15 -30.51 15.56
C LYS A 485 28.39 -31.23 14.23
N LEU A 486 27.54 -30.99 13.24
CA LEU A 486 27.59 -31.68 11.95
C LEU A 486 28.52 -31.00 10.94
N LEU A 487 28.50 -29.67 10.88
CA LEU A 487 29.17 -28.86 9.85
C LEU A 487 30.45 -28.17 10.35
N GLY A 488 30.70 -28.19 11.66
CA GLY A 488 31.72 -27.36 12.31
C GLY A 488 31.21 -25.95 12.63
N GLN A 489 31.83 -25.29 13.62
CA GLN A 489 31.38 -23.99 14.15
C GLN A 489 31.40 -22.88 13.10
N ASP A 490 32.52 -22.64 12.42
CA ASP A 490 32.64 -21.51 11.49
C ASP A 490 31.65 -21.60 10.32
N LYS A 491 31.55 -22.79 9.72
CA LYS A 491 30.63 -23.04 8.61
C LYS A 491 29.17 -22.95 9.06
N ALA A 492 28.82 -23.57 10.19
CA ALA A 492 27.46 -23.49 10.72
C ALA A 492 27.10 -22.05 11.07
N TYR A 493 27.97 -21.31 11.76
CA TYR A 493 27.72 -19.94 12.19
C TYR A 493 27.43 -19.04 11.01
N ARG A 494 28.32 -19.02 10.01
CA ARG A 494 28.13 -18.21 8.80
C ARG A 494 26.80 -18.51 8.11
N LEU A 495 26.53 -19.78 7.81
CA LEU A 495 25.32 -20.17 7.07
C LEU A 495 24.03 -19.94 7.87
N TYR A 496 24.06 -20.13 9.19
CA TYR A 496 22.91 -19.87 10.06
C TYR A 496 22.67 -18.36 10.22
N ARG A 497 23.76 -17.58 10.31
CA ARG A 497 23.71 -16.12 10.36
C ARG A 497 23.09 -15.55 9.10
N ASP A 498 23.55 -15.97 7.93
CA ASP A 498 23.00 -15.54 6.64
C ASP A 498 21.50 -15.85 6.54
N MET A 499 21.08 -17.07 6.92
CA MET A 499 19.65 -17.46 6.93
C MET A 499 18.82 -16.59 7.89
N PHE A 500 19.33 -16.34 9.09
CA PHE A 500 18.61 -15.56 10.09
C PHE A 500 18.49 -14.10 9.68
N LEU A 501 19.56 -13.48 9.18
CA LEU A 501 19.51 -12.08 8.74
C LEU A 501 18.57 -11.91 7.54
N GLU A 502 18.56 -12.85 6.59
CA GLU A 502 17.62 -12.80 5.46
C GLU A 502 16.15 -12.97 5.89
N THR A 503 15.88 -13.89 6.81
CA THR A 503 14.53 -14.10 7.35
C THR A 503 14.09 -12.92 8.22
N GLY A 504 14.98 -12.46 9.10
CA GLY A 504 14.77 -11.32 9.97
C GLY A 504 14.56 -10.03 9.18
N LYS A 505 15.32 -9.81 8.10
CA LYS A 505 15.07 -8.71 7.15
C LYS A 505 13.63 -8.78 6.64
N MET A 506 13.21 -9.91 6.08
CA MET A 506 11.83 -10.09 5.57
C MET A 506 10.75 -9.82 6.64
N GLU A 507 10.95 -10.33 7.86
CA GLU A 507 10.03 -10.09 8.99
C GLU A 507 9.98 -8.61 9.38
N MET A 508 11.13 -7.94 9.45
CA MET A 508 11.24 -6.53 9.80
C MET A 508 10.68 -5.60 8.71
N ARG A 509 10.79 -5.97 7.42
CA ARG A 509 10.13 -5.23 6.31
C ARG A 509 8.61 -5.25 6.41
N TRP A 510 8.04 -6.30 6.99
CA TRP A 510 6.62 -6.32 7.32
C TRP A 510 6.32 -5.65 8.67
N LEU A 511 7.14 -5.89 9.69
CA LEU A 511 6.88 -5.40 11.03
C LEU A 511 6.94 -3.86 11.06
N TRP A 512 7.99 -3.26 10.50
CA TRP A 512 8.17 -1.82 10.45
C TRP A 512 7.61 -1.22 9.15
N PRO A 513 7.20 0.06 9.14
CA PRO A 513 6.78 0.75 7.93
C PRO A 513 7.89 0.82 6.88
N ASN A 514 7.50 0.99 5.63
CA ASN A 514 8.43 1.33 4.57
C ASN A 514 8.96 2.77 4.72
N PRO A 515 10.19 3.07 4.25
CA PRO A 515 10.75 4.42 4.29
C PRO A 515 9.84 5.46 3.59
N GLU A 516 9.20 5.04 2.50
CA GLU A 516 8.27 5.86 1.75
C GLU A 516 7.08 6.37 2.60
N SER A 517 6.66 5.61 3.60
CA SER A 517 5.52 5.92 4.48
C SER A 517 5.76 7.17 5.33
N PHE A 518 7.01 7.56 5.54
CA PHE A 518 7.36 8.76 6.30
C PHE A 518 7.34 10.05 5.47
N ASN A 519 7.18 9.97 4.15
CA ASN A 519 7.15 11.16 3.28
C ASN A 519 5.92 12.05 3.50
N ILE A 520 4.88 11.53 4.16
CA ILE A 520 3.66 12.28 4.46
C ILE A 520 3.83 13.26 5.62
N PHE A 521 4.86 13.08 6.44
CA PHE A 521 5.14 13.93 7.58
C PHE A 521 6.09 15.06 7.19
N GLU A 522 5.80 16.28 7.64
CA GLU A 522 6.67 17.45 7.42
C GLU A 522 8.04 17.28 8.08
N ASN A 523 8.09 16.67 9.27
CA ASN A 523 9.33 16.40 10.01
C ASN A 523 9.59 14.90 10.11
N LYS A 524 9.82 14.26 8.97
CA LYS A 524 9.97 12.80 8.85
C LYS A 524 11.05 12.24 9.77
N GLU A 525 12.18 12.93 9.96
CA GLU A 525 13.27 12.48 10.83
C GLU A 525 12.81 12.36 12.28
N ASN A 526 12.06 13.32 12.80
CA ASN A 526 11.49 13.23 14.15
C ASN A 526 10.51 12.07 14.28
N VAL A 527 9.69 11.84 13.26
CA VAL A 527 8.69 10.78 13.27
C VAL A 527 9.35 9.39 13.21
N ILE A 528 10.41 9.22 12.40
CA ILE A 528 11.21 7.99 12.37
C ILE A 528 11.83 7.72 13.75
N LEU A 529 12.44 8.75 14.36
CA LEU A 529 13.03 8.64 15.70
C LEU A 529 11.98 8.26 16.75
N GLU A 530 10.83 8.93 16.77
CA GLU A 530 9.77 8.66 17.73
C GLU A 530 9.16 7.27 17.54
N TYR A 531 8.94 6.84 16.30
CA TYR A 531 8.50 5.47 15.98
C TYR A 531 9.48 4.44 16.55
N TRP A 532 10.76 4.60 16.24
CA TRP A 532 11.80 3.65 16.66
C TRP A 532 12.03 3.65 18.17
N LEU A 533 12.06 4.82 18.82
CA LEU A 533 12.19 4.91 20.28
C LEU A 533 10.97 4.34 20.99
N THR A 534 9.76 4.57 20.48
CA THR A 534 8.53 3.95 21.02
C THR A 534 8.61 2.44 20.94
N TRP A 535 9.06 1.89 19.81
CA TRP A 535 9.32 0.47 19.64
C TRP A 535 10.35 -0.04 20.65
N LEU A 536 11.51 0.63 20.76
CA LEU A 536 12.62 0.22 21.60
C LEU A 536 12.29 0.25 23.09
N ARG A 537 11.61 1.32 23.55
CA ARG A 537 11.13 1.47 24.93
C ARG A 537 10.15 0.36 25.30
N ASN A 538 9.20 0.06 24.43
CA ASN A 538 8.24 -1.02 24.68
C ASN A 538 8.90 -2.40 24.65
N TYR A 539 9.95 -2.57 23.84
CA TYR A 539 10.72 -3.80 23.82
C TYR A 539 11.56 -3.98 25.09
N ALA A 540 12.16 -2.90 25.60
CA ALA A 540 12.85 -2.88 26.90
C ALA A 540 11.90 -3.19 28.07
N LYS A 541 10.66 -2.67 28.05
CA LYS A 541 9.64 -2.96 29.08
C LYS A 541 9.31 -4.45 29.23
N LEU A 542 9.55 -5.27 28.19
CA LEU A 542 9.40 -6.71 28.29
C LEU A 542 10.50 -7.38 29.15
N GLY A 543 11.55 -6.66 29.55
CA GLY A 543 12.70 -7.19 30.28
C GLY A 543 13.75 -7.83 29.38
N LEU A 544 13.74 -7.51 28.08
CA LEU A 544 14.68 -8.08 27.11
C LEU A 544 16.07 -7.46 27.14
N PHE A 545 16.18 -6.22 27.61
CA PHE A 545 17.43 -5.49 27.78
C PHE A 545 17.20 -4.24 28.63
N THR A 546 18.28 -3.71 29.19
CA THR A 546 18.33 -2.39 29.83
C THR A 546 18.56 -1.32 28.76
N LEU A 547 17.72 -0.29 28.74
CA LEU A 547 17.79 0.83 27.80
C LEU A 547 18.20 2.11 28.53
N SER A 548 19.26 2.75 28.06
CA SER A 548 19.64 4.11 28.47
C SER A 548 19.50 5.07 27.29
N GLU A 549 18.81 6.19 27.50
CA GLU A 549 18.61 7.23 26.49
C GLU A 549 19.21 8.55 27.00
N SER A 550 20.01 9.21 26.17
CA SER A 550 20.55 10.54 26.47
C SER A 550 20.49 11.42 25.22
N LYS A 551 20.17 12.70 25.40
CA LYS A 551 20.29 13.70 24.34
C LYS A 551 21.63 14.39 24.49
N ALA A 552 22.49 14.28 23.47
CA ALA A 552 23.74 15.04 23.44
C ALA A 552 23.47 16.52 23.10
N ASP A 553 22.52 16.76 22.19
CA ASP A 553 22.04 18.09 21.78
C ASP A 553 20.63 17.99 21.15
N SER A 554 20.13 19.08 20.51
CA SER A 554 18.82 19.11 19.85
C SER A 554 18.69 18.23 18.60
N SER A 555 19.81 17.82 18.02
CA SER A 555 19.94 17.06 16.77
C SER A 555 20.48 15.64 16.97
N THR A 556 21.04 15.32 18.13
CA THR A 556 21.76 14.07 18.40
C THR A 556 21.19 13.34 19.62
N ILE A 557 20.82 12.08 19.42
CA ILE A 557 20.36 11.16 20.46
C ILE A 557 21.37 10.00 20.56
N CYS A 558 21.80 9.71 21.78
CA CYS A 558 22.64 8.57 22.10
C CYS A 558 21.83 7.55 22.90
N ILE A 559 21.89 6.30 22.46
CA ILE A 559 21.18 5.15 23.03
C ILE A 559 22.21 4.10 23.42
N SER A 560 22.07 3.52 24.61
CA SER A 560 22.86 2.36 25.02
C SER A 560 21.93 1.23 25.42
N ILE A 561 22.18 0.05 24.85
CA ILE A 561 21.46 -1.19 25.14
C ILE A 561 22.42 -2.13 25.85
N THR A 562 22.05 -2.56 27.05
CA THR A 562 22.83 -3.43 27.94
C THR A 562 21.98 -4.56 28.48
N ASP A 563 22.57 -5.53 29.18
CA ASP A 563 21.85 -6.66 29.81
C ASP A 563 20.91 -7.43 28.86
N CYS A 564 21.38 -7.74 27.65
CA CYS A 564 20.57 -8.38 26.62
C CYS A 564 20.20 -9.84 26.97
N ALA A 565 18.92 -10.09 27.20
CA ALA A 565 18.38 -11.42 27.52
C ALA A 565 18.61 -12.44 26.40
N TYR A 566 18.56 -12.02 25.12
CA TYR A 566 18.86 -12.90 24.00
C TYR A 566 20.29 -13.43 24.05
N ALA A 567 21.26 -12.54 24.24
CA ALA A 567 22.67 -12.91 24.36
C ALA A 567 22.92 -13.81 25.58
N ALA A 568 22.32 -13.48 26.73
CA ALA A 568 22.43 -14.28 27.93
C ALA A 568 21.87 -15.71 27.73
N MET A 569 20.69 -15.85 27.11
CA MET A 569 20.12 -17.16 26.79
C MET A 569 20.97 -17.94 25.78
N PHE A 570 21.51 -17.30 24.75
CA PHE A 570 22.40 -17.99 23.80
C PHE A 570 23.67 -18.51 24.48
N LYS A 571 24.27 -17.73 25.38
CA LYS A 571 25.43 -18.14 26.18
C LYS A 571 25.09 -19.31 27.10
N GLU A 572 23.96 -19.25 27.81
CA GLU A 572 23.47 -20.33 28.68
C GLU A 572 23.23 -21.64 27.91
N LEU A 573 22.73 -21.55 26.68
CA LEU A 573 22.49 -22.68 25.80
C LEU A 573 23.75 -23.11 25.01
N GLY A 574 24.91 -22.54 25.33
CA GLY A 574 26.21 -22.95 24.78
C GLY A 574 26.44 -22.51 23.33
N CYS A 575 25.78 -21.44 22.89
CA CYS A 575 25.91 -20.84 21.55
C CYS A 575 26.26 -19.32 21.62
N PRO A 576 27.29 -18.90 22.39
CA PRO A 576 27.61 -17.49 22.59
C PRO A 576 27.92 -16.72 21.30
N GLU A 577 28.36 -17.40 20.24
CA GLU A 577 28.60 -16.81 18.92
C GLU A 577 27.33 -16.21 18.28
N LEU A 578 26.13 -16.60 18.72
CA LEU A 578 24.87 -16.04 18.25
C LEU A 578 24.45 -14.74 18.97
N ALA A 579 25.20 -14.30 19.98
CA ALA A 579 24.77 -13.24 20.91
C ALA A 579 24.39 -11.92 20.23
N ASP A 580 25.09 -11.53 19.17
CA ASP A 580 24.90 -10.22 18.52
C ASP A 580 23.94 -10.25 17.33
N ILE A 581 23.49 -11.43 16.90
CA ILE A 581 22.77 -11.57 15.62
C ILE A 581 21.43 -10.82 15.59
N VAL A 582 20.75 -10.72 16.73
CA VAL A 582 19.51 -9.94 16.87
C VAL A 582 19.81 -8.44 16.72
N ARG A 583 20.94 -7.97 17.26
CA ARG A 583 21.37 -6.57 17.14
C ARG A 583 21.73 -6.22 15.70
N GLU A 584 22.35 -7.14 14.97
CA GLU A 584 22.65 -6.97 13.54
C GLU A 584 21.36 -6.84 12.69
N MET A 585 20.36 -7.68 12.96
CA MET A 585 19.05 -7.60 12.29
C MET A 585 18.38 -6.24 12.55
N GLU A 586 18.42 -5.76 13.80
CA GLU A 586 17.83 -4.47 14.16
C GLU A 586 18.58 -3.28 13.56
N GLN A 587 19.90 -3.36 13.46
CA GLN A 587 20.71 -2.38 12.74
C GLN A 587 20.29 -2.30 11.27
N GLU A 588 20.18 -3.44 10.59
CA GLU A 588 19.75 -3.52 9.20
C GLU A 588 18.36 -2.89 9.00
N ALA A 589 17.43 -3.21 9.90
CA ALA A 589 16.08 -2.69 9.86
C ALA A 589 16.03 -1.16 10.07
N LEU A 590 16.83 -0.62 10.99
CA LEU A 590 16.86 0.81 11.29
C LEU A 590 17.52 1.62 10.17
N VAL A 591 18.63 1.11 9.63
CA VAL A 591 19.29 1.71 8.46
C VAL A 591 18.34 1.75 7.27
N PHE A 592 17.58 0.67 7.03
CA PHE A 592 16.58 0.66 5.98
C PHE A 592 15.46 1.66 6.23
N LEU A 593 14.85 1.66 7.43
CA LEU A 593 13.79 2.59 7.81
C LEU A 593 14.18 4.04 7.56
N ALA A 594 15.43 4.40 7.89
CA ALA A 594 15.99 5.74 7.75
C ALA A 594 16.58 6.05 6.37
N SER A 595 16.56 5.11 5.42
CA SER A 595 17.27 5.23 4.13
C SER A 595 16.81 6.37 3.22
N GLN A 596 15.64 6.96 3.47
CA GLN A 596 15.11 8.13 2.74
C GLN A 596 15.02 9.38 3.65
N SER A 597 15.79 9.40 4.72
CA SER A 597 15.86 10.50 5.69
C SER A 597 17.28 11.08 5.80
N ASN A 598 17.41 12.21 6.47
CA ASN A 598 18.72 12.82 6.76
C ASN A 598 19.35 12.34 8.09
N LEU A 599 18.85 11.24 8.66
CA LEU A 599 19.41 10.65 9.87
C LEU A 599 20.70 9.90 9.55
N ASN A 600 21.78 10.28 10.23
CA ASN A 600 23.01 9.50 10.28
C ASN A 600 22.95 8.58 11.51
N ILE A 601 23.18 7.28 11.31
CA ILE A 601 23.11 6.25 12.34
C ILE A 601 24.49 5.63 12.49
N THR A 602 25.09 5.77 13.67
CA THR A 602 26.29 5.04 14.07
C THR A 602 25.88 3.94 15.05
N TRP A 603 26.36 2.72 14.82
CA TRP A 603 26.02 1.54 15.61
C TRP A 603 27.31 0.85 16.03
N ASN A 604 27.61 0.84 17.33
CA ASN A 604 28.87 0.36 17.89
C ASN A 604 28.65 -0.88 18.76
N PHE A 605 28.95 -2.06 18.22
CA PHE A 605 28.85 -3.32 18.95
C PHE A 605 29.94 -3.41 20.02
N LYS A 606 29.54 -3.74 21.25
CA LYS A 606 30.46 -4.05 22.36
C LYS A 606 30.55 -5.55 22.67
N GLY A 607 29.77 -6.36 21.96
CA GLY A 607 29.65 -7.81 22.16
C GLY A 607 28.59 -8.17 23.21
N GLU A 608 28.22 -9.45 23.25
CA GLU A 608 27.19 -9.99 24.17
C GLU A 608 25.83 -9.24 24.07
N GLY A 609 25.47 -8.77 22.87
CA GLY A 609 24.25 -8.03 22.62
C GLY A 609 24.28 -6.57 23.09
N VAL A 610 25.41 -6.09 23.62
CA VAL A 610 25.60 -4.70 24.06
C VAL A 610 25.93 -3.81 22.87
N VAL A 611 25.25 -2.67 22.78
CA VAL A 611 25.45 -1.71 21.69
C VAL A 611 25.26 -0.26 22.17
N ASP A 612 26.13 0.62 21.67
CA ASP A 612 25.91 2.06 21.70
C ASP A 612 25.49 2.55 20.30
N ILE A 613 24.39 3.29 20.23
CA ILE A 613 23.80 3.79 18.99
C ILE A 613 23.72 5.31 19.06
N THR A 614 24.24 5.99 18.05
CA THR A 614 24.13 7.45 17.91
C THR A 614 23.30 7.76 16.68
N LEU A 615 22.25 8.57 16.85
CA LEU A 615 21.45 9.09 15.76
C LEU A 615 21.58 10.61 15.73
N SER A 616 22.09 11.14 14.62
CA SER A 616 22.25 12.58 14.42
C SER A 616 21.53 13.02 13.16
N LYS A 617 20.77 14.11 13.23
CA LYS A 617 20.20 14.76 12.06
C LYS A 617 21.27 15.53 11.33
N THR A 618 21.46 15.24 10.05
CA THR A 618 22.30 16.07 9.20
C THR A 618 21.55 17.39 8.96
N LEU A 619 22.12 18.51 9.40
CA LEU A 619 21.60 19.82 9.03
C LEU A 619 21.73 19.96 7.51
N THR A 620 20.62 19.87 6.80
CA THR A 620 20.59 20.31 5.41
C THR A 620 20.82 21.81 5.44
N LEU A 621 21.97 22.27 4.94
CA LEU A 621 22.14 23.68 4.58
C LEU A 621 21.00 23.98 3.60
N GLN A 622 19.98 24.73 4.03
CA GLN A 622 18.97 25.24 3.13
C GLN A 622 19.72 26.02 2.05
N ALA A 623 19.64 25.55 0.81
CA ALA A 623 20.04 26.36 -0.32
C ALA A 623 19.12 27.58 -0.30
N VAL A 624 19.68 28.73 0.09
CA VAL A 624 19.07 30.04 -0.11
C VAL A 624 19.05 30.25 -1.63
N GLY A 625 17.86 30.24 -2.24
CA GLY A 625 17.68 30.45 -3.68
C GLY A 625 16.23 30.38 -4.10
#